data_AF-M1NR60-F1
#
_entry.id   AF-M1NR60-F1
#
_cell.length_a   1.000
_cell.length_b   1.000
_cell.length_c   1.000
_cell.angle_alpha   90.00
_cell.angle_beta   90.00
_cell.angle_gamma   90.00
#
_symmetry.space_group_name_H-M   'P 1'
#
loop_
_entity.id
_entity.type
_entity.pdbx_description
1 polymer ?
#
loop_
_entity_poly.entity_id
_entity_poly.type
_entity_poly.pdbx_seq_one_letter_code
_entity_poly.pdbx_strand_id
1 'polypeptide(L)'
;MTTFSIRQIAAAGAAAVTALALAACVPPNENPSDEKVNTATEYNGPYSPGDDSPEAITTGAGAPTTVSPVDGAATDAEVPGFINCVATPVQEPGTITLDCADASDQLIEIDWEDWGQQQATGTGTRQTPEGEQENVDVVLSTPIVSPQGLVFSEITVDGVPVTP
;
A
#
# COMPACT_ATOMS: atom_id res chain seq x y z
N MET A 1 -17.27 -71.39 38.77
CA MET A 1 -17.21 -72.45 37.74
C MET A 1 -17.42 -71.77 36.39
N THR A 2 -16.34 -71.59 35.63
CA THR A 2 -16.11 -72.20 34.30
C THR A 2 -17.00 -71.54 33.22
N THR A 3 -16.50 -70.84 32.20
CA THR A 3 -15.35 -71.16 31.34
C THR A 3 -15.00 -69.96 30.43
N PHE A 4 -13.71 -69.71 30.26
CA PHE A 4 -13.11 -68.89 29.21
C PHE A 4 -13.29 -69.54 27.83
N SER A 5 -13.45 -68.76 26.75
CA SER A 5 -12.97 -69.20 25.44
C SER A 5 -12.62 -68.03 24.53
N ILE A 6 -11.33 -67.89 24.27
CA ILE A 6 -10.68 -67.00 23.31
C ILE A 6 -10.55 -67.77 22.00
N ARG A 7 -10.89 -67.17 20.85
CA ARG A 7 -10.22 -67.44 19.57
C ARG A 7 -10.15 -66.20 18.68
N GLN A 8 -8.93 -65.93 18.24
CA GLN A 8 -8.52 -64.90 17.28
C GLN A 8 -9.00 -65.22 15.86
N ILE A 9 -9.34 -64.19 15.08
CA ILE A 9 -9.26 -64.20 13.62
C ILE A 9 -8.66 -62.85 13.19
N ALA A 10 -7.54 -62.94 12.47
CA ALA A 10 -6.83 -61.84 11.83
C ALA A 10 -7.51 -61.46 10.51
N ALA A 11 -7.51 -60.17 10.15
CA ALA A 11 -7.29 -59.69 8.77
C ALA A 11 -7.40 -58.16 8.69
N ALA A 12 -6.48 -57.57 7.91
CA ALA A 12 -6.57 -56.30 7.19
C ALA A 12 -6.94 -55.05 8.03
N GLY A 13 -6.02 -54.12 8.30
CA GLY A 13 -5.33 -53.41 7.24
C GLY A 13 -6.24 -52.33 6.65
N ALA A 14 -6.33 -51.19 7.34
CA ALA A 14 -6.68 -49.89 6.78
C ALA A 14 -6.25 -48.82 7.79
N ALA A 15 -5.02 -48.33 7.65
CA ALA A 15 -4.69 -47.03 8.21
C ALA A 15 -5.50 -46.00 7.41
N ALA A 16 -6.64 -45.56 7.97
CA ALA A 16 -7.33 -44.40 7.47
C ALA A 16 -6.50 -43.18 7.88
N VAL A 17 -5.49 -42.87 7.06
CA VAL A 17 -4.81 -41.58 7.09
C VAL A 17 -5.86 -40.58 6.62
N THR A 18 -6.58 -39.98 7.56
CA THR A 18 -7.40 -38.81 7.25
C THR A 18 -6.43 -37.71 6.87
N ALA A 19 -6.16 -37.58 5.57
CA ALA A 19 -5.60 -36.38 5.03
C ALA A 19 -6.55 -35.25 5.44
N LEU A 20 -6.13 -34.42 6.39
CA LEU A 20 -6.71 -33.09 6.51
C LEU A 20 -6.42 -32.42 5.18
N ALA A 21 -7.41 -32.43 4.30
CA ALA A 21 -7.49 -31.41 3.28
C ALA A 21 -7.68 -30.11 4.07
N LEU A 22 -6.57 -29.47 4.44
CA LEU A 22 -6.53 -28.03 4.52
C LEU A 22 -6.91 -27.59 3.11
N ALA A 23 -8.22 -27.46 2.86
CA ALA A 23 -8.69 -26.47 1.91
C ALA A 23 -8.07 -25.19 2.46
N ALA A 24 -6.90 -24.86 1.91
CA ALA A 24 -6.29 -23.58 2.14
C ALA A 24 -7.42 -22.61 1.82
N CYS A 25 -7.90 -21.91 2.85
CA CYS A 25 -8.58 -20.66 2.64
C CYS A 25 -7.56 -19.80 1.92
N VAL A 26 -7.51 -19.93 0.59
CA VAL A 26 -6.94 -18.93 -0.30
C VAL A 26 -8.01 -17.85 -0.29
N PRO A 27 -7.81 -16.75 0.45
CA PRO A 27 -8.77 -15.66 0.40
C PRO A 27 -9.03 -15.32 -1.07
N PRO A 28 -10.29 -15.03 -1.44
CA PRO A 28 -10.67 -14.73 -2.81
C PRO A 28 -10.13 -13.35 -3.20
N ASN A 29 -8.81 -13.21 -3.28
CA ASN A 29 -8.04 -12.14 -3.92
C ASN A 29 -6.52 -12.36 -3.85
N GLU A 30 -6.02 -13.57 -3.57
CA GLU A 30 -4.58 -13.82 -3.70
C GLU A 30 -4.18 -13.75 -5.18
N ASN A 31 -3.34 -12.77 -5.51
CA ASN A 31 -2.65 -12.69 -6.78
C ASN A 31 -1.21 -13.19 -6.57
N PRO A 32 -0.93 -14.49 -6.75
CA PRO A 32 0.43 -15.00 -6.58
C PRO A 32 1.33 -14.42 -7.68
N SER A 33 2.34 -13.64 -7.31
CA SER A 33 3.38 -13.21 -8.24
C SER A 33 4.39 -14.34 -8.47
N ASP A 34 4.52 -14.77 -9.73
CA ASP A 34 5.55 -15.70 -10.18
C ASP A 34 6.95 -15.06 -10.26
N GLU A 35 7.02 -13.73 -10.16
CA GLU A 35 8.27 -12.98 -10.15
C GLU A 35 8.99 -13.11 -8.80
N LYS A 36 10.15 -13.78 -8.83
CA LYS A 36 11.03 -13.89 -7.67
C LYS A 36 11.99 -12.70 -7.65
N VAL A 37 11.74 -11.77 -6.73
CA VAL A 37 12.72 -10.71 -6.45
C VAL A 37 13.95 -11.32 -5.77
N ASN A 38 15.13 -11.12 -6.36
CA ASN A 38 16.41 -11.51 -5.75
C ASN A 38 16.81 -10.47 -4.69
N THR A 39 16.20 -10.54 -3.51
CA THR A 39 16.56 -9.71 -2.34
C THR A 39 17.68 -10.37 -1.50
N ALA A 40 18.47 -11.26 -2.10
CA ALA A 40 19.66 -11.78 -1.46
C ALA A 40 20.83 -10.80 -1.71
N THR A 41 21.02 -9.86 -0.80
CA THR A 41 22.30 -9.14 -0.72
C THR A 41 23.30 -10.05 -0.02
N GLU A 42 24.31 -10.51 -0.75
CA GLU A 42 25.38 -11.33 -0.21
C GLU A 42 26.18 -10.50 0.82
N TYR A 43 26.21 -10.95 2.08
CA TYR A 43 27.07 -10.37 3.10
C TYR A 43 28.50 -10.87 2.90
N ASN A 44 29.35 -10.05 2.30
CA ASN A 44 30.78 -10.35 2.16
C ASN A 44 31.51 -9.99 3.47
N GLY A 45 31.43 -10.87 4.47
CA GLY A 45 32.23 -10.76 5.69
C GLY A 45 33.72 -10.97 5.41
N PRO A 46 34.65 -10.40 6.20
CA PRO A 46 36.08 -10.59 6.00
C PRO A 46 36.45 -12.09 6.13
N TYR A 47 36.98 -12.62 5.02
CA TYR A 47 37.42 -13.99 4.83
C TYR A 47 38.55 -14.36 5.82
N SER A 48 38.36 -15.42 6.61
CA SER A 48 39.45 -16.10 7.33
C SER A 48 40.08 -17.13 6.37
N PRO A 49 41.40 -17.05 6.10
CA PRO A 49 42.04 -17.93 5.14
C PRO A 49 42.25 -19.34 5.72
N GLY A 50 41.67 -20.32 5.05
CA GLY A 50 41.95 -21.73 5.29
C GLY A 50 40.86 -22.62 4.73
N ASP A 51 40.85 -22.83 3.41
CA ASP A 51 40.63 -24.13 2.78
C ASP A 51 40.72 -23.98 1.24
N ASP A 52 41.66 -24.71 0.66
CA ASP A 52 41.98 -24.78 -0.76
C ASP A 52 40.90 -25.52 -1.57
N SER A 53 40.34 -24.87 -2.60
CA SER A 53 40.09 -25.52 -3.91
C SER A 53 39.69 -24.47 -4.98
N PRO A 54 40.35 -24.41 -6.15
CA PRO A 54 40.06 -23.42 -7.18
C PRO A 54 39.02 -23.95 -8.18
N GLU A 55 37.80 -23.41 -8.14
CA GLU A 55 36.90 -23.44 -9.29
C GLU A 55 36.81 -22.05 -9.91
N ALA A 56 37.55 -21.89 -11.00
CA ALA A 56 37.45 -20.75 -11.89
C ALA A 56 36.09 -20.79 -12.60
N ILE A 57 35.23 -19.81 -12.35
CA ILE A 57 34.09 -19.53 -13.24
C ILE A 57 34.30 -18.16 -13.88
N THR A 58 34.49 -18.25 -15.19
CA THR A 58 34.72 -17.15 -16.11
C THR A 58 33.43 -16.36 -16.36
N THR A 59 33.56 -15.03 -16.27
CA THR A 59 32.97 -13.98 -17.12
C THR A 59 31.55 -14.16 -17.64
N GLY A 60 30.64 -13.31 -17.15
CA GLY A 60 29.44 -12.90 -17.85
C GLY A 60 29.19 -11.41 -17.60
N ALA A 61 29.86 -10.54 -18.35
CA ALA A 61 29.55 -9.11 -18.38
C ALA A 61 28.21 -8.90 -19.12
N GLY A 62 27.10 -8.96 -18.38
CA GLY A 62 25.81 -8.48 -18.86
C GLY A 62 25.74 -6.97 -18.63
N ALA A 63 25.74 -6.19 -19.71
CA ALA A 63 25.41 -4.77 -19.64
C ALA A 63 24.02 -4.61 -18.99
N PRO A 64 23.81 -3.63 -18.08
CA PRO A 64 22.47 -3.35 -17.60
C PRO A 64 21.67 -2.80 -18.77
N THR A 65 20.74 -3.59 -19.30
CA THR A 65 19.60 -3.03 -20.03
C THR A 65 18.78 -2.26 -19.00
N THR A 66 18.86 -0.94 -19.04
CA THR A 66 17.89 -0.07 -18.39
C THR A 66 16.53 -0.35 -19.02
N VAL A 67 15.78 -1.26 -18.40
CA VAL A 67 14.34 -1.31 -18.58
C VAL A 67 13.78 -0.11 -17.84
N SER A 68 13.30 0.88 -18.59
CA SER A 68 12.37 1.86 -18.01
C SER A 68 11.21 1.06 -17.41
N PRO A 69 10.74 1.37 -16.18
CA PRO A 69 9.50 0.80 -15.71
C PRO A 69 8.42 1.21 -16.72
N VAL A 70 7.89 0.22 -17.44
CA VAL A 70 6.56 0.35 -18.04
C VAL A 70 5.62 0.37 -16.85
N ASP A 71 4.89 1.47 -16.70
CA ASP A 71 3.80 1.63 -15.75
C ASP A 71 2.98 0.34 -15.70
N GLY A 72 3.18 -0.40 -14.61
CA GLY A 72 2.39 -1.57 -14.30
C GLY A 72 0.97 -1.09 -14.12
N ALA A 73 0.05 -1.64 -14.91
CA ALA A 73 -1.37 -1.37 -14.84
C ALA A 73 -1.83 -1.44 -13.38
N ALA A 74 -2.02 -0.26 -12.78
CA ALA A 74 -2.64 -0.12 -11.49
C ALA A 74 -4.02 -0.74 -11.59
N THR A 75 -4.33 -1.69 -10.70
CA THR A 75 -5.71 -1.81 -10.23
C THR A 75 -6.17 -0.41 -9.88
N ASP A 76 -7.26 0.06 -10.49
CA ASP A 76 -7.90 1.35 -10.24
C ASP A 76 -8.30 1.38 -8.77
N ALA A 77 -7.36 1.70 -7.90
CA ALA A 77 -7.59 1.85 -6.49
C ALA A 77 -8.28 3.20 -6.35
N GLU A 78 -9.55 3.18 -5.95
CA GLU A 78 -10.37 4.38 -5.83
C GLU A 78 -9.65 5.41 -4.94
N VAL A 79 -9.21 6.52 -5.55
CA VAL A 79 -8.51 7.58 -4.82
C VAL A 79 -9.53 8.58 -4.26
N PRO A 80 -9.43 8.97 -2.97
CA PRO A 80 -10.40 9.86 -2.35
C PRO A 80 -10.51 11.20 -3.06
N GLY A 81 -11.72 11.78 -3.08
CA GLY A 81 -11.92 13.19 -3.41
C GLY A 81 -11.84 14.10 -2.18
N PHE A 82 -11.90 15.42 -2.38
CA PHE A 82 -12.08 16.39 -1.30
C PHE A 82 -13.40 17.14 -1.46
N ILE A 83 -14.14 17.28 -0.36
CA ILE A 83 -15.37 18.08 -0.33
C ILE A 83 -15.01 19.48 0.13
N ASN A 84 -15.04 20.44 -0.78
CA ASN A 84 -14.90 21.85 -0.42
C ASN A 84 -16.24 22.37 0.13
N CYS A 85 -16.33 22.51 1.46
CA CYS A 85 -17.52 22.91 2.20
C CYS A 85 -18.74 21.98 1.99
N VAL A 86 -19.61 22.35 1.05
CA VAL A 86 -20.87 21.65 0.74
C VAL A 86 -20.98 21.29 -0.75
N ALA A 87 -19.83 21.10 -1.39
CA ALA A 87 -19.72 20.70 -2.79
C ALA A 87 -19.73 19.16 -2.96
N THR A 88 -19.78 18.74 -4.23
CA THR A 88 -19.44 17.37 -4.60
C THR A 88 -17.94 17.14 -4.42
N PRO A 89 -17.49 15.93 -4.05
CA PRO A 89 -16.07 15.61 -3.97
C PRO A 89 -15.36 15.85 -5.32
N VAL A 90 -14.19 16.48 -5.28
CA VAL A 90 -13.34 16.73 -6.45
C VAL A 90 -11.92 16.25 -6.15
N GLN A 91 -11.27 15.63 -7.13
CA GLN A 91 -9.84 15.30 -7.08
C GLN A 91 -9.04 16.50 -7.59
N GLU A 92 -7.94 16.79 -6.92
CA GLU A 92 -7.00 17.87 -7.27
C GLU A 92 -7.70 19.24 -7.48
N PRO A 93 -8.52 19.73 -6.52
CA PRO A 93 -9.16 21.03 -6.67
C PRO A 93 -8.10 22.13 -6.70
N GLY A 94 -8.22 23.09 -7.62
CA GLY A 94 -7.35 24.27 -7.66
C GLY A 94 -7.70 25.33 -6.61
N THR A 95 -8.73 25.12 -5.80
CA THR A 95 -9.16 26.04 -4.73
C THR A 95 -9.85 25.28 -3.60
N ILE A 96 -9.48 25.60 -2.36
CA ILE A 96 -10.10 25.11 -1.13
C ILE A 96 -10.53 26.32 -0.30
N THR A 97 -11.79 26.33 0.13
CA THR A 97 -12.28 27.32 1.10
C THR A 97 -11.99 26.79 2.50
N LEU A 98 -11.24 27.56 3.29
CA LEU A 98 -10.81 27.20 4.65
C LEU A 98 -11.74 27.75 5.74
N ASP A 99 -12.58 28.73 5.40
CA ASP A 99 -13.72 29.17 6.21
C ASP A 99 -15.00 29.08 5.38
N CYS A 100 -15.77 28.01 5.57
CA CYS A 100 -17.00 27.77 4.81
C CYS A 100 -18.16 28.68 5.20
N ALA A 101 -18.07 29.45 6.30
CA ALA A 101 -19.15 30.31 6.73
C ALA A 101 -19.28 31.55 5.84
N ASP A 102 -18.15 32.12 5.41
CA ASP A 102 -18.12 33.36 4.62
C ASP A 102 -17.05 33.42 3.52
N ALA A 103 -16.24 32.37 3.35
CA ALA A 103 -15.16 32.28 2.38
C ALA A 103 -14.10 33.39 2.50
N SER A 104 -13.92 33.97 3.69
CA SER A 104 -12.88 34.96 3.96
C SER A 104 -11.47 34.38 3.97
N ASP A 105 -11.33 33.07 4.19
CA ASP A 105 -10.06 32.33 4.14
C ASP A 105 -10.11 31.25 3.06
N GLN A 106 -9.21 31.33 2.08
CA GLN A 106 -9.16 30.44 0.94
C GLN A 106 -7.71 30.09 0.61
N LEU A 107 -7.48 28.86 0.18
CA LEU A 107 -6.26 28.43 -0.48
C LEU A 107 -6.55 28.29 -1.97
N ILE A 108 -5.90 29.12 -2.79
CA ILE A 108 -6.10 29.19 -4.24
C ILE A 108 -4.82 28.77 -4.96
N GLU A 109 -4.91 28.58 -6.28
CA GLU A 109 -3.75 28.27 -7.14
C GLU A 109 -2.97 27.06 -6.60
N ILE A 110 -3.72 26.02 -6.19
CA ILE A 110 -3.12 24.83 -5.58
C ILE A 110 -2.48 23.97 -6.67
N ASP A 111 -1.17 23.80 -6.59
CA ASP A 111 -0.40 22.83 -7.34
C ASP A 111 -0.23 21.57 -6.48
N TRP A 112 -0.81 20.46 -6.92
CA TRP A 112 -0.71 19.17 -6.21
C TRP A 112 0.57 18.45 -6.63
N GLU A 113 1.38 18.03 -5.66
CA GLU A 113 2.56 17.20 -5.93
C GLU A 113 2.24 15.69 -5.91
N ASP A 114 1.31 15.27 -5.05
CA ASP A 114 0.86 13.89 -4.94
C ASP A 114 -0.63 13.82 -4.57
N TRP A 115 -1.34 12.88 -5.19
CA TRP A 115 -2.74 12.59 -4.89
C TRP A 115 -2.93 11.08 -4.76
N GLY A 116 -2.73 10.57 -3.53
CA GLY A 116 -2.71 9.14 -3.22
C GLY A 116 -3.95 8.66 -2.45
N GLN A 117 -4.03 7.35 -2.20
CA GLN A 117 -5.19 6.74 -1.52
C GLN A 117 -5.34 7.14 -0.04
N GLN A 118 -4.23 7.50 0.61
CA GLN A 118 -4.18 7.80 2.05
C GLN A 118 -4.02 9.30 2.32
N GLN A 119 -3.45 10.03 1.38
CA GLN A 119 -3.06 11.41 1.53
C GLN A 119 -2.94 12.08 0.16
N ALA A 120 -3.21 13.38 0.10
CA ALA A 120 -2.81 14.24 -0.99
C ALA A 120 -2.00 15.43 -0.45
N THR A 121 -0.97 15.84 -1.17
CA THR A 121 -0.10 16.97 -0.81
C THR A 121 -0.05 17.96 -1.96
N GLY A 122 -0.15 19.25 -1.62
CA GLY A 122 -0.07 20.34 -2.56
C GLY A 122 0.55 21.57 -1.91
N THR A 123 0.82 22.56 -2.74
CA THR A 123 1.22 23.90 -2.34
C THR A 123 0.30 24.92 -3.00
N GLY A 124 -0.08 25.98 -2.30
CA GLY A 124 -0.91 27.05 -2.89
C GLY A 124 -0.66 28.43 -2.30
N THR A 125 -1.53 29.37 -2.67
CA THR A 125 -1.54 30.75 -2.16
C THR A 125 -2.74 30.93 -1.24
N ARG A 126 -2.51 31.26 0.03
CA ARG A 126 -3.58 31.54 1.00
C ARG A 126 -4.00 33.00 0.91
N GLN A 127 -5.28 33.24 0.71
CA GLN A 127 -5.89 34.56 0.72
C GLN A 127 -6.74 34.72 1.98
N THR A 128 -6.45 35.76 2.75
CA THR A 128 -7.20 36.15 3.95
C THR A 128 -7.56 37.63 3.87
N PRO A 129 -8.43 38.16 4.76
CA PRO A 129 -8.70 39.60 4.82
C PRO A 129 -7.46 40.44 5.19
N GLU A 130 -6.43 39.81 5.77
CA GLU A 130 -5.18 40.45 6.20
C GLU A 130 -4.14 40.53 5.07
N GLY A 131 -4.29 39.71 4.03
CA GLY A 131 -3.39 39.67 2.88
C GLY A 131 -3.23 38.27 2.29
N GLU A 132 -2.23 38.13 1.43
CA GLU A 132 -1.90 36.89 0.71
C GLU A 132 -0.59 36.29 1.23
N GLN A 133 -0.54 34.96 1.31
CA GLN A 133 0.65 34.19 1.67
C GLN A 133 0.89 33.11 0.59
N GLU A 134 2.01 33.20 -0.10
CA GLU A 134 2.43 32.22 -1.11
C GLU A 134 3.15 31.03 -0.47
N ASN A 135 3.25 29.92 -1.22
CA ASN A 135 3.97 28.70 -0.84
C ASN A 135 3.46 28.09 0.47
N VAL A 136 2.14 28.05 0.63
CA VAL A 136 1.47 27.46 1.78
C VAL A 136 1.24 25.99 1.52
N ASP A 137 1.77 25.14 2.39
CA ASP A 137 1.66 23.69 2.27
C ASP A 137 0.23 23.26 2.62
N VAL A 138 -0.37 22.39 1.81
CA VAL A 138 -1.65 21.75 2.12
C VAL A 138 -1.53 20.24 2.06
N VAL A 139 -2.15 19.60 3.05
CA VAL A 139 -2.20 18.15 3.14
C VAL A 139 -3.62 17.72 3.46
N LEU A 140 -4.16 16.85 2.61
CA LEU A 140 -5.44 16.19 2.81
C LEU A 140 -5.19 14.75 3.26
N SER A 141 -5.92 14.27 4.25
CA SER A 141 -5.69 12.95 4.83
C SER A 141 -6.94 12.34 5.44
N THR A 142 -6.78 11.17 6.06
CA THR A 142 -7.84 10.41 6.74
C THR A 142 -9.00 10.11 5.78
N PRO A 143 -8.78 9.18 4.83
CA PRO A 143 -9.82 8.80 3.87
C PRO A 143 -10.98 8.08 4.58
N ILE A 144 -12.20 8.49 4.29
CA ILE A 144 -13.44 7.90 4.81
C ILE A 144 -14.45 7.64 3.70
N VAL A 145 -15.30 6.64 3.89
CA VAL A 145 -16.43 6.38 3.00
C VAL A 145 -17.61 7.24 3.43
N SER A 146 -18.00 8.19 2.59
CA SER A 146 -19.19 9.04 2.76
C SER A 146 -20.32 8.58 1.83
N PRO A 147 -21.55 9.08 2.00
CA PRO A 147 -22.62 8.88 1.02
C PRO A 147 -22.27 9.37 -0.39
N GLN A 148 -21.28 10.28 -0.53
CA GLN A 148 -20.81 10.83 -1.80
C GLN A 148 -19.59 10.08 -2.36
N GLY A 149 -19.16 8.97 -1.73
CA GLY A 149 -17.97 8.21 -2.11
C GLY A 149 -16.81 8.37 -1.11
N LEU A 150 -15.64 7.88 -1.50
CA LEU A 150 -14.41 7.96 -0.72
C LEU A 150 -13.87 9.39 -0.73
N VAL A 151 -13.66 9.98 0.45
CA VAL A 151 -13.21 11.38 0.60
C VAL A 151 -12.18 11.54 1.70
N PHE A 152 -11.29 12.51 1.58
CA PHE A 152 -10.48 12.98 2.70
C PHE A 152 -11.33 13.78 3.67
N SER A 153 -11.24 13.48 4.96
CA SER A 153 -11.98 14.19 6.01
C SER A 153 -11.15 15.19 6.80
N GLU A 154 -9.82 15.12 6.70
CA GLU A 154 -8.91 16.02 7.41
C GLU A 154 -8.08 16.82 6.42
N ILE A 155 -7.90 18.10 6.75
CA ILE A 155 -7.04 19.04 6.03
C ILE A 155 -6.10 19.70 7.05
N THR A 156 -4.84 19.82 6.68
CA THR A 156 -3.85 20.63 7.41
C THR A 156 -3.21 21.62 6.45
N VAL A 157 -2.97 22.84 6.94
CA VAL A 157 -2.35 23.95 6.22
C VAL A 157 -1.11 24.38 7.01
N ASP A 158 0.08 24.37 6.41
CA ASP A 158 1.38 24.54 7.09
C ASP A 158 1.54 23.60 8.31
N GLY A 159 1.00 22.38 8.20
CA GLY A 159 0.99 21.38 9.28
C GLY A 159 0.00 21.67 10.42
N VAL A 160 -0.80 22.73 10.34
CA VAL A 160 -1.84 23.07 11.31
C VAL A 160 -3.19 22.53 10.82
N PRO A 161 -3.91 21.72 11.62
CA PRO A 161 -5.24 21.25 11.25
C PRO A 161 -6.22 22.42 11.16
N VAL A 162 -7.01 22.42 10.09
CA VAL A 162 -8.06 23.41 9.84
C VAL A 162 -9.41 22.70 9.75
N THR A 163 -10.47 23.39 10.18
CA THR A 163 -11.85 22.89 10.10
C THR A 163 -12.66 23.86 9.26
N PRO A 164 -12.77 23.61 7.94
CA PRO A 164 -13.53 24.43 7.02
C PRO A 164 -14.99 24.63 7.41
#